data_AF-A0A1E9AFH2-F1
#
_entry.id   AF-A0A1E9AFH2-F1
#
_cell.length_a   1.000
_cell.length_b   1.000
_cell.length_c   1.000
_cell.angle_alpha   90.00
_cell.angle_beta   90.00
_cell.angle_gamma   90.00
#
_symmetry.space_group_name_H-M   'P 1'
#
loop_
_entity.id
_entity.type
_entity.pdbx_description
1 polymer ?
#
loop_
_entity_poly.entity_id
_entity_poly.type
_entity_poly.pdbx_seq_one_letter_code
_entity_poly.pdbx_strand_id
1 'polypeptide(L)'
;MKNVFGIDYVKSMSDMVDSYEKLIKGVDTLMNVDYSGFDATPKELIFQEDKMKLYHYEPKVKDPNKIPTLIVYALVNKQYMMDLQEDRSLIKNLLEGGQDIYIIDWGYPTMDDKYIGLEDYINGYIDDCVDIIRRKHKIEKVNITGICQGGTFSFIYTATHGEKINALVSLVTPIDFSTDDGLLFKWGPYLNPENMVKAFGNVPGEFMNAGFVFLKPIDLMMDKYVGVIDSLDDP
;
A
#
# COMPACT_ATOMS: atom_id res chain seq x y z
N MET A 1 -3.69 10.80 -49.99
CA MET A 1 -4.94 10.74 -50.78
C MET A 1 -6.09 10.69 -49.80
N LYS A 2 -7.01 11.67 -49.80
CA LYS A 2 -8.21 11.66 -48.96
C LYS A 2 -9.34 10.91 -49.67
N ASN A 3 -10.07 10.07 -48.94
CA ASN A 3 -11.30 9.41 -49.42
C ASN A 3 -12.54 10.25 -49.05
N VAL A 4 -13.71 9.88 -49.58
CA VAL A 4 -15.07 10.45 -49.41
C VAL A 4 -15.48 10.67 -47.94
N PHE A 5 -14.79 10.06 -46.98
CA PHE A 5 -15.01 10.20 -45.54
C PHE A 5 -13.99 11.10 -44.81
N GLY A 6 -13.09 11.78 -45.52
CA GLY A 6 -12.14 12.74 -44.94
C GLY A 6 -10.95 12.13 -44.18
N ILE A 7 -10.84 10.81 -44.15
CA ILE A 7 -9.76 10.08 -43.45
C ILE A 7 -8.48 10.12 -44.30
N ASP A 8 -7.40 10.63 -43.69
CA ASP A 8 -6.07 10.63 -44.28
C ASP A 8 -5.34 9.34 -43.88
N TYR A 9 -5.31 8.38 -44.79
CA TYR A 9 -4.71 7.06 -44.57
C TYR A 9 -3.22 7.14 -44.24
N VAL A 10 -2.48 8.12 -44.77
CA VAL A 10 -1.04 8.25 -44.51
C VAL A 10 -0.81 8.74 -43.09
N LYS A 11 -1.61 9.73 -42.66
CA LYS A 11 -1.60 10.21 -41.28
C LYS A 11 -2.03 9.11 -40.30
N SER A 12 -3.11 8.40 -40.62
CA SER A 12 -3.60 7.28 -39.79
C SER A 12 -2.59 6.12 -39.68
N MET A 13 -1.79 5.87 -40.72
CA MET A 13 -0.73 4.84 -40.67
C MET A 13 0.48 5.33 -39.86
N SER A 14 0.85 6.61 -39.97
CA SER A 14 1.89 7.24 -39.14
C SER A 14 1.51 7.22 -37.67
N ASP A 15 0.30 7.69 -37.34
CA ASP A 15 -0.22 7.73 -35.97
C ASP A 15 -0.26 6.31 -35.36
N MET A 16 -0.55 5.29 -36.17
CA MET A 16 -0.52 3.88 -35.74
C MET A 16 0.91 3.40 -35.47
N VAL A 17 1.87 3.71 -36.34
CA VAL A 17 3.29 3.34 -36.14
C VAL A 17 3.87 4.03 -34.90
N ASP A 18 3.58 5.32 -34.72
CA ASP A 18 4.01 6.10 -33.56
C ASP A 18 3.41 5.52 -32.26
N SER A 19 2.15 5.08 -32.30
CA SER A 19 1.50 4.41 -31.17
C SER A 19 2.16 3.07 -30.82
N TYR A 20 2.59 2.28 -31.82
CA TYR A 20 3.30 1.03 -31.60
C TYR A 20 4.70 1.26 -31.03
N GLU A 21 5.43 2.29 -31.48
CA GLU A 21 6.73 2.65 -30.91
C GLU A 21 6.61 3.10 -29.45
N LYS A 22 5.59 3.91 -29.14
CA LYS A 22 5.29 4.33 -27.76
C LYS A 22 4.93 3.13 -26.87
N LEU A 23 4.13 2.20 -27.37
CA LEU A 23 3.82 0.94 -26.68
C LEU A 23 5.08 0.13 -26.36
N ILE A 24 5.98 -0.04 -27.34
CA ILE A 24 7.23 -0.80 -27.16
C ILE A 24 8.14 -0.12 -26.13
N LYS A 25 8.31 1.21 -26.21
CA LYS A 25 9.09 1.98 -25.23
C LYS A 25 8.46 1.94 -23.84
N GLY A 26 7.13 2.00 -23.73
CA GLY A 26 6.41 1.87 -22.47
C GLY A 26 6.61 0.50 -21.83
N VAL A 27 6.56 -0.58 -22.62
CA VAL A 27 6.84 -1.95 -22.16
C VAL A 27 8.30 -2.11 -21.74
N ASP A 28 9.26 -1.58 -22.51
CA ASP A 28 10.68 -1.64 -22.17
C ASP A 28 10.99 -0.87 -20.87
N THR A 29 10.38 0.31 -20.69
CA THR A 29 10.50 1.11 -19.47
C THR A 29 9.91 0.38 -18.26
N LEU A 30 8.75 -0.29 -18.42
CA LEU A 30 8.12 -1.08 -17.37
C LEU A 30 8.90 -2.36 -17.02
N MET A 31 9.57 -2.96 -18.00
CA MET A 31 10.42 -4.14 -17.80
C MET A 31 11.78 -3.79 -17.16
N ASN A 32 12.27 -2.58 -17.43
CA ASN A 32 13.55 -2.07 -16.92
C ASN A 32 13.37 -1.05 -15.79
N VAL A 33 12.25 -1.10 -15.04
CA VAL A 33 12.08 -0.23 -13.86
C VAL A 33 13.22 -0.49 -12.90
N ASP A 34 14.05 0.52 -12.72
CA ASP A 34 15.10 0.50 -11.73
C ASP A 34 14.47 0.70 -10.35
N TYR A 35 14.47 -0.38 -9.55
CA TYR A 35 14.04 -0.35 -8.17
C TYR A 35 15.14 0.18 -7.24
N SER A 36 16.32 0.56 -7.76
CA SER A 36 17.35 1.22 -6.98
C SER A 36 16.82 2.56 -6.43
N GLY A 37 17.02 2.79 -5.13
CA GLY A 37 16.53 3.99 -4.44
C GLY A 37 15.12 3.90 -3.83
N PHE A 38 14.41 2.78 -3.96
CA PHE A 38 13.20 2.53 -3.16
C PHE A 38 13.57 2.26 -1.71
N ASP A 39 12.70 2.70 -0.78
CA ASP A 39 12.93 2.54 0.67
C ASP A 39 14.25 3.17 1.16
N ALA A 40 14.70 4.25 0.48
CA ALA A 40 15.98 4.90 0.74
C ALA A 40 15.96 5.80 1.99
N THR A 41 14.79 6.11 2.57
CA THR A 41 14.74 6.96 3.76
C THR A 41 15.32 6.21 4.96
N PRO A 42 16.37 6.75 5.63
CA PRO A 42 17.02 6.08 6.75
C PRO A 42 16.04 5.75 7.87
N LYS A 43 16.11 4.50 8.35
CA LYS A 43 15.27 3.99 9.44
C LYS A 43 16.00 2.96 10.29
N GLU A 44 15.65 2.94 11.56
CA GLU A 44 16.17 2.02 12.57
C GLU A 44 15.13 0.94 12.88
N LEU A 45 15.55 -0.32 13.02
CA LEU A 45 14.71 -1.39 13.55
C LEU A 45 14.57 -1.21 15.07
N ILE A 46 13.35 -0.99 15.55
CA ILE A 46 13.06 -0.76 16.98
C ILE A 46 12.60 -2.03 17.68
N PHE A 47 11.82 -2.84 16.99
CA PHE A 47 11.25 -4.05 17.53
C PHE A 47 10.99 -5.06 16.43
N GLN A 48 11.08 -6.34 16.78
CA GLN A 48 10.71 -7.42 15.89
C GLN A 48 10.05 -8.52 16.72
N GLU A 49 8.91 -8.98 16.22
CA GLU A 49 8.21 -10.16 16.71
C GLU A 49 7.82 -11.00 15.51
N ASP A 50 8.18 -12.28 15.54
CA ASP A 50 8.04 -13.17 14.39
C ASP A 50 8.65 -12.54 13.12
N LYS A 51 7.80 -12.28 12.13
CA LYS A 51 8.13 -11.66 10.84
C LYS A 51 7.81 -10.17 10.83
N MET A 52 7.03 -9.70 11.80
CA MET A 52 6.64 -8.30 11.94
C MET A 52 7.80 -7.49 12.53
N LYS A 53 8.10 -6.35 11.92
CA LYS A 53 9.14 -5.42 12.34
C LYS A 53 8.55 -4.04 12.51
N LEU A 54 8.95 -3.35 13.57
CA LEU A 54 8.66 -1.95 13.78
C LEU A 54 9.91 -1.13 13.44
N TYR A 55 9.80 -0.25 12.45
CA TYR A 55 10.85 0.69 12.09
C TYR A 55 10.52 2.09 12.57
N HIS A 56 11.55 2.85 12.94
CA HIS A 56 11.48 4.28 13.23
C HIS A 56 12.34 5.02 12.20
N TYR A 57 11.74 5.94 11.46
CA TYR A 57 12.47 6.75 10.50
C TYR A 57 13.29 7.83 11.20
N GLU A 58 14.47 8.13 10.67
CA GLU A 58 15.31 9.22 11.19
C GLU A 58 14.61 10.58 10.97
N PRO A 59 14.37 11.37 12.04
CA PRO A 59 13.76 12.69 11.90
C PRO A 59 14.59 13.62 11.02
N LYS A 60 13.92 14.35 10.12
CA LYS A 60 14.56 15.35 9.23
C LYS A 60 14.56 16.77 9.77
N VAL A 61 13.91 17.00 10.91
CA VAL A 61 13.86 18.29 11.61
C VAL A 61 14.45 18.18 13.01
N LYS A 62 14.94 19.29 13.56
CA LYS A 62 15.56 19.33 14.89
C LYS A 62 14.59 19.02 16.03
N ASP A 63 13.32 19.41 15.89
CA ASP A 63 12.28 19.24 16.91
C ASP A 63 11.00 18.70 16.24
N PRO A 64 10.92 17.38 16.02
CA PRO A 64 9.72 16.75 15.46
C PRO A 64 8.57 16.76 16.47
N ASN A 65 7.36 16.46 16.00
CA ASN A 65 6.16 16.41 16.82
C ASN A 65 6.34 15.44 18.01
N LYS A 66 5.96 15.91 19.20
CA LYS A 66 6.11 15.17 20.46
C LYS A 66 5.31 13.86 20.54
N ILE A 67 4.23 13.75 19.76
CA ILE A 67 3.40 12.55 19.68
C ILE A 67 3.72 11.88 18.34
N PRO A 68 4.46 10.75 18.35
CA PRO A 68 4.79 10.02 17.14
C PRO A 68 3.56 9.41 16.48
N THR A 69 3.70 9.14 15.19
CA THR A 69 2.68 8.50 14.35
C THR A 69 3.12 7.11 13.96
N LEU A 70 2.30 6.11 14.29
CA LEU A 70 2.44 4.74 13.81
C LEU A 70 1.66 4.55 12.51
N ILE A 71 2.34 4.14 11.45
CA ILE A 71 1.72 3.81 10.19
C ILE A 71 1.41 2.31 10.13
N VAL A 72 0.13 2.00 9.88
CA VAL A 72 -0.40 0.64 9.75
C VAL A 72 -1.02 0.50 8.36
N TYR A 73 -0.43 -0.32 7.51
CA TYR A 73 -0.89 -0.55 6.13
C TYR A 73 -1.41 -1.98 5.92
N ALA A 74 -2.03 -2.24 4.76
CA ALA A 74 -2.62 -3.53 4.44
C ALA A 74 -1.59 -4.68 4.31
N LEU A 75 -1.93 -5.88 4.77
CA LEU A 75 -1.06 -7.07 4.74
C LEU A 75 -0.60 -7.47 3.33
N VAL A 76 -1.35 -7.07 2.29
CA VAL A 76 -1.07 -7.40 0.89
C VAL A 76 0.00 -6.50 0.25
N ASN A 77 0.39 -5.40 0.92
CA ASN A 77 1.33 -4.42 0.40
C ASN A 77 2.69 -4.51 1.11
N LYS A 78 3.63 -3.70 0.64
CA LYS A 78 4.94 -3.50 1.27
C LYS A 78 5.10 -2.05 1.68
N GLN A 79 5.83 -1.84 2.76
CA GLN A 79 6.12 -0.56 3.38
C GLN A 79 6.65 0.50 2.40
N TYR A 80 7.47 0.09 1.42
CA TYR A 80 8.07 1.01 0.44
C TYR A 80 7.05 1.66 -0.50
N MET A 81 5.78 1.23 -0.51
CA MET A 81 4.72 1.91 -1.27
C MET A 81 4.55 3.38 -0.85
N MET A 82 5.01 3.74 0.36
CA MET A 82 5.01 5.10 0.87
C MET A 82 6.36 5.82 0.77
N ASP A 83 7.40 5.10 0.34
CA ASP A 83 8.78 5.57 0.20
C ASP A 83 9.36 5.08 -1.14
N LEU A 84 8.70 5.49 -2.24
CA LEU A 84 8.97 4.99 -3.59
C LEU A 84 10.29 5.52 -4.16
N GLN A 85 10.41 6.84 -4.31
CA GLN A 85 11.63 7.52 -4.77
C GLN A 85 11.77 8.82 -4.00
N GLU A 86 12.97 9.42 -3.98
CA GLU A 86 13.24 10.62 -3.18
C GLU A 86 12.32 11.81 -3.47
N ASP A 87 11.84 11.95 -4.71
CA ASP A 87 10.91 13.00 -5.15
C ASP A 87 9.44 12.57 -5.00
N ARG A 88 9.18 11.30 -4.69
CA ARG A 88 7.86 10.67 -4.57
C ARG A 88 7.70 9.86 -3.28
N SER A 89 8.26 10.37 -2.18
CA SER A 89 8.18 9.74 -0.86
C SER A 89 7.25 10.51 0.05
N LEU A 90 6.12 9.89 0.41
CA LEU A 90 5.21 10.43 1.41
C LEU A 90 5.89 10.46 2.78
N ILE A 91 6.66 9.42 3.11
CA ILE A 91 7.41 9.35 4.37
C ILE A 91 8.37 10.54 4.50
N LYS A 92 9.19 10.79 3.47
CA LYS A 92 10.12 11.92 3.44
C LYS A 92 9.41 13.25 3.66
N ASN A 93 8.30 13.48 2.95
CA ASN A 93 7.52 14.72 3.08
C ASN A 93 6.93 14.88 4.49
N LEU A 94 6.47 13.80 5.12
CA LEU A 94 5.97 13.83 6.49
C LEU A 94 7.08 14.13 7.50
N LEU A 95 8.27 13.54 7.34
CA LEU A 95 9.44 13.81 8.18
C LEU A 95 9.92 15.27 8.05
N GLU A 96 9.95 15.80 6.83
CA GLU A 96 10.28 17.21 6.55
C GLU A 96 9.21 18.17 7.09
N GLY A 97 7.96 17.73 7.08
CA GLY A 97 6.83 18.41 7.74
C GLY A 97 6.84 18.28 9.28
N GLY A 98 7.84 17.62 9.86
CA GLY A 98 8.04 17.52 11.30
C GLY A 98 7.28 16.38 11.99
N GLN A 99 6.74 15.41 11.26
CA GLN A 99 6.18 14.20 11.87
C GLN A 99 7.30 13.28 12.37
N ASP A 100 7.09 12.66 13.54
CA ASP A 100 7.92 11.55 14.02
C ASP A 100 7.25 10.23 13.64
N ILE A 101 7.90 9.41 12.81
CA ILE A 101 7.21 8.33 12.07
C ILE A 101 7.75 6.96 12.42
N TYR A 102 6.82 6.09 12.83
CA TYR A 102 7.01 4.66 12.97
C TYR A 102 6.21 3.93 11.89
N ILE A 103 6.69 2.80 11.42
CA ILE A 103 5.99 1.96 10.43
C ILE A 103 6.12 0.49 10.77
N ILE A 104 5.02 -0.24 10.64
CA ILE A 104 5.01 -1.70 10.73
C ILE A 104 5.42 -2.28 9.39
N ASP A 105 6.39 -3.18 9.34
CA ASP A 105 6.63 -4.11 8.23
C ASP A 105 6.14 -5.49 8.65
N TRP A 106 5.06 -5.97 8.03
CA TRP A 106 4.44 -7.26 8.37
C TRP A 106 5.30 -8.49 8.02
N GLY A 107 6.30 -8.32 7.15
CA GLY A 107 7.06 -9.45 6.59
C GLY A 107 6.21 -10.33 5.67
N TYR A 108 6.67 -11.57 5.45
CA TYR A 108 5.99 -12.55 4.59
C TYR A 108 5.47 -13.72 5.43
N PRO A 109 4.20 -14.12 5.24
CA PRO A 109 3.64 -15.24 5.96
C PRO A 109 4.30 -16.56 5.50
N THR A 110 4.54 -17.42 6.47
CA THR A 110 5.08 -18.79 6.36
C THR A 110 4.04 -19.77 6.89
N MET A 111 4.19 -21.06 6.61
CA MET A 111 3.16 -22.06 6.96
C MET A 111 2.74 -22.08 8.44
N ASP A 112 3.62 -21.63 9.33
CA ASP A 112 3.34 -21.54 10.77
C ASP A 112 2.32 -20.43 11.11
N ASP A 113 2.20 -19.43 10.23
CA ASP A 113 1.35 -18.25 10.41
C ASP A 113 -0.13 -18.50 10.05
N LYS A 114 -0.49 -19.70 9.58
CA LYS A 114 -1.87 -20.05 9.19
C LYS A 114 -2.90 -20.01 10.32
N TYR A 115 -2.43 -19.92 11.56
CA TYR A 115 -3.26 -19.82 12.76
C TYR A 115 -3.43 -18.39 13.27
N ILE A 116 -2.72 -17.42 12.67
CA ILE A 116 -2.81 -16.01 13.05
C ILE A 116 -4.18 -15.46 12.63
N GLY A 117 -4.93 -14.98 13.61
CA GLY A 117 -6.24 -14.37 13.47
C GLY A 117 -6.19 -12.84 13.43
N LEU A 118 -7.35 -12.21 13.25
CA LEU A 118 -7.47 -10.75 13.30
C LEU A 118 -7.13 -10.21 14.70
N GLU A 119 -7.46 -10.97 15.75
CA GLU A 119 -7.13 -10.61 17.12
C GLU A 119 -5.61 -10.51 17.35
N ASP A 120 -4.80 -11.37 16.74
CA ASP A 120 -3.35 -11.37 16.88
C ASP A 120 -2.74 -10.13 16.21
N TYR A 121 -3.24 -9.76 15.03
CA TYR A 121 -2.81 -8.53 14.36
C TYR A 121 -3.16 -7.27 15.15
N ILE A 122 -4.37 -7.22 15.72
CA ILE A 122 -4.91 -6.00 16.34
C ILE A 122 -4.46 -5.86 17.80
N ASN A 123 -4.64 -6.91 18.60
CA ASN A 123 -4.39 -6.88 20.04
C ASN A 123 -3.03 -7.45 20.42
N GLY A 124 -2.34 -8.13 19.50
CA GLY A 124 -0.92 -8.49 19.64
C GLY A 124 -0.05 -7.45 18.97
N TYR A 125 0.20 -7.61 17.67
CA TYR A 125 1.21 -6.85 16.94
C TYR A 125 1.02 -5.32 16.99
N ILE A 126 -0.19 -4.80 16.73
CA ILE A 126 -0.45 -3.35 16.78
C ILE A 126 -0.34 -2.83 18.22
N ASP A 127 -0.93 -3.51 19.20
CA ASP A 127 -0.89 -3.09 20.61
C ASP A 127 0.55 -3.03 21.14
N ASP A 128 1.35 -4.04 20.84
CA ASP A 128 2.77 -4.10 21.22
C ASP A 128 3.57 -2.95 20.61
N CYS A 129 3.34 -2.65 19.32
CA CYS A 129 3.98 -1.50 18.67
C CYS A 129 3.61 -0.19 19.36
N VAL A 130 2.34 0.01 19.69
CA VAL A 130 1.86 1.20 20.39
C VAL A 130 2.51 1.31 21.78
N ASP A 131 2.54 0.23 22.55
CA ASP A 131 3.12 0.24 23.90
C ASP A 131 4.64 0.41 23.90
N ILE A 132 5.33 -0.08 22.86
CA ILE A 132 6.76 0.19 22.65
C ILE A 132 7.00 1.68 22.39
N ILE A 133 6.23 2.30 21.49
CA ILE A 133 6.35 3.73 21.18
C ILE A 133 6.06 4.57 22.42
N ARG A 134 4.97 4.27 23.14
CA ARG A 134 4.59 4.98 24.38
C ARG A 134 5.68 4.92 25.42
N ARG A 135 6.24 3.74 25.67
CA ARG A 135 7.35 3.54 26.62
C ARG A 135 8.62 4.25 26.21
N LYS A 136 9.00 4.16 24.93
CA LYS A 136 10.21 4.80 24.38
C LYS A 136 10.16 6.33 24.55
N HIS A 137 9.01 6.93 24.29
CA HIS A 137 8.81 8.39 24.35
C HIS A 137 8.29 8.90 25.70
N LYS A 138 7.93 8.01 26.63
CA LYS A 138 7.31 8.33 27.93
C LYS A 138 6.04 9.17 27.77
N ILE A 139 5.20 8.78 26.82
CA ILE A 139 3.93 9.43 26.49
C ILE A 139 2.76 8.48 26.72
N GLU A 140 1.59 9.04 27.01
CA GLU A 140 0.39 8.25 27.26
C GLU A 140 -0.30 7.79 25.98
N LYS A 141 -0.10 8.49 24.86
CA LYS A 141 -0.86 8.28 23.62
C LYS A 141 0.01 8.42 22.38
N VAL A 142 -0.38 7.76 21.30
CA VAL A 142 0.24 7.86 19.97
C VAL A 142 -0.78 8.30 18.91
N ASN A 143 -0.30 8.80 17.78
CA ASN A 143 -1.11 8.94 16.58
C ASN A 143 -1.03 7.65 15.75
N ILE A 144 -2.09 7.33 15.01
CA ILE A 144 -2.09 6.25 14.03
C ILE A 144 -2.49 6.79 12.66
N THR A 145 -1.77 6.38 11.62
CA THR A 145 -2.18 6.52 10.23
C THR A 145 -2.49 5.13 9.67
N GLY A 146 -3.77 4.88 9.42
CA GLY A 146 -4.26 3.63 8.86
C GLY A 146 -4.47 3.73 7.35
N ILE A 147 -4.00 2.73 6.59
CA ILE A 147 -4.05 2.74 5.13
C ILE A 147 -4.68 1.46 4.59
N CYS A 148 -5.73 1.62 3.78
CA CYS A 148 -6.50 0.50 3.22
C CYS A 148 -6.95 -0.45 4.36
N GLN A 149 -6.73 -1.76 4.26
CA GLN A 149 -7.06 -2.73 5.32
C GLN A 149 -6.37 -2.39 6.65
N GLY A 150 -5.17 -1.82 6.63
CA GLY A 150 -4.48 -1.37 7.84
C GLY A 150 -5.28 -0.30 8.58
N GLY A 151 -6.05 0.53 7.88
CA GLY A 151 -6.98 1.46 8.51
C GLY A 151 -8.19 0.78 9.15
N THR A 152 -8.70 -0.30 8.57
CA THR A 152 -9.77 -1.10 9.19
C THR A 152 -9.29 -1.65 10.53
N PHE A 153 -8.06 -2.18 10.58
CA PHE A 153 -7.44 -2.63 11.82
C PHE A 153 -7.27 -1.48 12.82
N SER A 154 -6.76 -0.34 12.37
CA SER A 154 -6.58 0.85 13.22
C SER A 154 -7.90 1.39 13.77
N PHE A 155 -9.01 1.33 13.03
CA PHE A 155 -10.33 1.70 13.54
C PHE A 155 -10.80 0.76 14.65
N ILE A 156 -10.67 -0.56 14.45
CA ILE A 156 -11.05 -1.56 15.46
C ILE A 156 -10.17 -1.39 16.71
N TYR A 157 -8.86 -1.22 16.52
CA TYR A 157 -7.92 -0.98 17.60
C TYR A 157 -8.26 0.31 18.36
N THR A 158 -8.47 1.42 17.67
CA THR A 158 -8.82 2.71 18.30
C THR A 158 -10.15 2.64 19.06
N ALA A 159 -11.12 1.87 18.56
CA ALA A 159 -12.39 1.67 19.24
C ALA A 159 -12.27 0.86 20.54
N THR A 160 -11.27 -0.02 20.63
CA THR A 160 -11.04 -0.93 21.77
C THR A 160 -9.98 -0.42 22.75
N HIS A 161 -9.05 0.42 22.29
CA HIS A 161 -7.88 0.93 23.03
C HIS A 161 -7.75 2.47 22.90
N GLY A 162 -8.88 3.19 22.85
CA GLY A 162 -8.92 4.63 22.61
C GLY A 162 -8.18 5.47 23.66
N GLU A 163 -7.93 4.92 24.85
CA GLU A 163 -7.10 5.51 25.89
C GLU A 163 -5.62 5.60 25.48
N LYS A 164 -5.14 4.75 24.56
CA LYS A 164 -3.78 4.77 24.02
C LYS A 164 -3.63 5.64 22.77
N ILE A 165 -4.72 6.18 22.22
CA ILE A 165 -4.72 6.90 20.93
C ILE A 165 -5.05 8.39 21.10
N ASN A 166 -4.23 9.23 20.47
CA ASN A 166 -4.43 10.68 20.40
C ASN A 166 -5.22 11.09 19.16
N ALA A 167 -4.83 10.55 17.99
CA ALA A 167 -5.51 10.80 16.73
C ALA A 167 -5.39 9.60 15.79
N LEU A 168 -6.40 9.42 14.93
CA LEU A 168 -6.42 8.45 13.85
C LEU A 168 -6.62 9.19 12.52
N VAL A 169 -5.69 9.00 11.58
CA VAL A 169 -5.83 9.44 10.18
C VAL A 169 -6.04 8.21 9.32
N SER A 170 -7.04 8.25 8.44
CA SER A 170 -7.41 7.14 7.56
C SER A 170 -7.19 7.54 6.10
N LEU A 171 -6.50 6.68 5.36
CA LEU A 171 -6.28 6.83 3.93
C LEU A 171 -6.88 5.63 3.21
N VAL A 172 -7.78 5.90 2.26
CA VAL A 172 -8.41 4.89 1.37
C VAL A 172 -8.88 3.62 2.11
N THR A 173 -9.40 3.79 3.32
CA THR A 173 -9.72 2.67 4.22
C THR A 173 -11.16 2.22 4.04
N PRO A 174 -11.40 0.92 3.81
CA PRO A 174 -12.75 0.36 3.86
C PRO A 174 -13.22 0.23 5.31
N ILE A 175 -14.38 0.81 5.61
CA ILE A 175 -15.02 0.74 6.95
C ILE A 175 -16.43 0.18 6.91
N ASP A 176 -17.16 0.40 5.81
CA ASP A 176 -18.48 -0.16 5.57
C ASP A 176 -18.37 -1.27 4.52
N PHE A 177 -18.57 -2.51 4.96
CA PHE A 177 -18.53 -3.71 4.12
C PHE A 177 -19.94 -4.22 3.76
N SER A 178 -20.99 -3.46 4.10
CA SER A 178 -22.39 -3.82 3.78
C SER A 178 -22.83 -3.38 2.39
N THR A 179 -21.99 -2.61 1.70
CA THR A 179 -22.27 -2.11 0.35
C THR A 179 -22.12 -3.23 -0.69
N ASP A 180 -22.71 -3.02 -1.87
CA ASP A 180 -22.57 -3.91 -3.03
C ASP A 180 -21.79 -3.24 -4.18
N ASP A 181 -21.01 -2.21 -3.83
CA ASP A 181 -20.33 -1.31 -4.75
C ASP A 181 -18.92 -1.82 -5.10
N GLY A 182 -18.85 -2.60 -6.18
CA GLY A 182 -17.59 -3.12 -6.72
C GLY A 182 -17.50 -4.64 -6.63
N LEU A 183 -16.64 -5.23 -7.47
CA LEU A 183 -16.60 -6.67 -7.66
C LEU A 183 -16.19 -7.44 -6.39
N LEU A 184 -15.32 -6.87 -5.53
CA LEU A 184 -14.95 -7.51 -4.27
C LEU A 184 -16.12 -7.64 -3.30
N PHE A 185 -16.97 -6.62 -3.20
CA PHE A 185 -18.13 -6.66 -2.31
C PHE A 185 -19.15 -7.70 -2.78
N LYS A 186 -19.29 -7.85 -4.10
CA LYS A 186 -20.12 -8.90 -4.72
C LYS A 186 -19.57 -10.30 -4.50
N TRP A 187 -18.25 -10.48 -4.59
CA TRP A 187 -17.63 -11.80 -4.46
C TRP A 187 -17.42 -12.22 -3.02
N GLY A 188 -17.14 -11.27 -2.12
CA GLY A 188 -16.82 -11.49 -0.71
C GLY A 188 -17.75 -12.49 -0.01
N PRO A 189 -19.09 -12.35 -0.10
CA PRO A 189 -20.05 -13.29 0.50
C PRO A 189 -19.94 -14.74 0.01
N TYR A 190 -19.38 -14.95 -1.19
CA TYR A 190 -19.18 -16.28 -1.77
C TYR A 190 -17.77 -16.84 -1.52
N LEU A 191 -16.84 -16.03 -1.01
CA LEU A 191 -15.53 -16.50 -0.59
C LEU A 191 -15.64 -17.19 0.77
N ASN A 192 -14.92 -18.29 0.93
CA ASN A 192 -14.84 -19.03 2.19
C ASN A 192 -13.39 -19.04 2.68
N PRO A 193 -13.00 -18.11 3.58
CA PRO A 193 -11.64 -18.01 4.09
C PRO A 193 -11.17 -19.30 4.78
N GLU A 194 -12.05 -19.99 5.51
CA GLU A 194 -11.68 -21.25 6.18
C GLU A 194 -11.27 -22.33 5.19
N ASN A 195 -12.00 -22.47 4.09
CA ASN A 195 -11.67 -23.46 3.06
C ASN A 195 -10.37 -23.09 2.34
N MET A 196 -10.11 -21.80 2.12
CA MET A 196 -8.85 -21.34 1.55
C MET A 196 -7.67 -21.66 2.49
N VAL A 197 -7.80 -21.37 3.78
CA VAL A 197 -6.79 -21.71 4.80
C VAL A 197 -6.61 -23.23 4.92
N LYS A 198 -7.69 -24.02 4.89
CA LYS A 198 -7.60 -25.50 4.89
C LYS A 198 -6.88 -26.04 3.67
N ALA A 199 -7.05 -25.41 2.50
CA ALA A 199 -6.44 -25.85 1.24
C ALA A 199 -4.98 -25.43 1.11
N PHE A 200 -4.64 -24.19 1.49
CA PHE A 200 -3.33 -23.60 1.22
C PHE A 200 -2.47 -23.37 2.47
N GLY A 201 -3.05 -23.44 3.67
CA GLY A 201 -2.44 -22.90 4.88
C GLY A 201 -2.51 -21.37 4.87
N ASN A 202 -1.67 -20.74 4.06
CA ASN A 202 -1.74 -19.31 3.77
C ASN A 202 -2.24 -19.09 2.34
N VAL A 203 -3.07 -18.07 2.13
CA VAL A 203 -3.52 -17.71 0.78
C VAL A 203 -2.31 -17.20 -0.02
N PRO A 204 -1.98 -17.82 -1.18
CA PRO A 204 -0.83 -17.41 -1.98
C PRO A 204 -0.95 -15.97 -2.48
N GLY A 205 0.17 -15.24 -2.55
CA GLY A 205 0.20 -13.87 -3.05
C GLY A 205 -0.26 -13.76 -4.51
N GLU A 206 0.04 -14.76 -5.33
CA GLU A 206 -0.39 -14.86 -6.73
C GLU A 206 -1.91 -14.99 -6.84
N PHE A 207 -2.55 -15.72 -5.91
CA PHE A 207 -4.00 -15.86 -5.86
C PHE A 207 -4.65 -14.51 -5.53
N MET A 208 -4.10 -13.80 -4.53
CA MET A 208 -4.57 -12.46 -4.18
C MET A 208 -4.38 -11.47 -5.34
N ASN A 209 -3.22 -11.48 -5.99
CA ASN A 209 -2.92 -10.60 -7.12
C ASN A 209 -3.84 -10.88 -8.32
N ALA A 210 -4.10 -12.15 -8.64
CA ALA A 210 -5.07 -12.52 -9.67
C ALA A 210 -6.45 -11.92 -9.34
N GLY A 211 -6.89 -12.05 -8.08
CA GLY A 211 -8.10 -11.40 -7.58
C GLY A 211 -8.13 -9.90 -7.91
N PHE A 212 -7.10 -9.15 -7.54
CA PHE A 212 -7.02 -7.70 -7.79
C PHE A 212 -7.01 -7.32 -9.28
N VAL A 213 -6.28 -8.07 -10.11
CA VAL A 213 -6.26 -7.84 -11.57
C VAL A 213 -7.64 -8.02 -12.17
N PHE A 214 -8.42 -9.00 -11.71
CA PHE A 214 -9.78 -9.23 -12.19
C PHE A 214 -10.79 -8.17 -11.74
N LEU A 215 -10.49 -7.34 -10.72
CA LEU A 215 -11.39 -6.28 -10.26
C LEU A 215 -11.41 -5.06 -11.18
N LYS A 216 -10.28 -4.78 -11.82
CA LYS A 216 -10.13 -3.68 -12.76
C LYS A 216 -9.36 -4.15 -14.01
N PRO A 217 -9.92 -5.09 -14.79
CA PRO A 217 -9.21 -5.64 -15.95
C PRO A 217 -8.89 -4.54 -16.97
N ILE A 218 -9.79 -3.57 -17.13
CA ILE A 218 -9.63 -2.47 -18.09
C ILE A 218 -8.65 -1.41 -17.56
N ASP A 219 -8.85 -0.87 -16.35
CA ASP A 219 -7.95 0.18 -15.81
C ASP A 219 -6.49 -0.34 -15.63
N LEU A 220 -6.31 -1.60 -15.20
CA LEU A 220 -4.97 -2.16 -14.93
C LEU A 220 -4.27 -2.70 -16.19
N MET A 221 -5.01 -3.16 -17.22
CA MET A 221 -4.42 -3.67 -18.46
C MET A 221 -4.40 -2.67 -19.62
N MET A 222 -5.25 -1.64 -19.62
CA MET A 222 -5.33 -0.63 -20.70
C MET A 222 -4.93 0.76 -20.20
N ASP A 223 -5.55 1.30 -19.15
CA ASP A 223 -5.28 2.70 -18.74
C ASP A 223 -3.90 2.91 -18.14
N LYS A 224 -3.33 1.92 -17.43
CA LYS A 224 -1.95 2.01 -16.94
C LYS A 224 -0.93 2.08 -18.09
N TYR A 225 -1.22 1.44 -19.22
CA TYR A 225 -0.34 1.44 -20.40
C TYR A 225 -0.58 2.68 -21.28
N VAL A 226 -1.83 3.10 -21.45
CA VAL A 226 -2.17 4.35 -22.15
C VAL A 226 -1.69 5.57 -21.36
N GLY A 227 -1.82 5.57 -20.03
CA GLY A 227 -1.31 6.65 -19.17
C GLY A 227 0.21 6.78 -19.19
N VAL A 228 0.96 5.68 -19.29
CA VAL A 228 2.43 5.71 -19.52
C VAL A 228 2.75 6.27 -20.90
N ILE A 229 1.96 5.94 -21.92
CA ILE A 229 2.12 6.46 -23.28
C ILE A 229 1.84 7.96 -23.35
N ASP A 230 0.81 8.44 -22.64
CA ASP A 230 0.44 9.87 -22.59
C ASP A 230 1.42 10.69 -21.75
N SER A 231 2.02 10.10 -20.70
CA SER A 231 3.04 10.78 -19.87
C SER A 231 4.46 10.70 -20.43
N LEU A 232 4.68 9.99 -21.54
CA LEU A 232 5.93 10.10 -22.31
C LEU A 232 5.98 11.35 -23.21
N ASP A 233 4.83 11.99 -23.45
CA ASP A 233 4.74 13.22 -24.25
C ASP A 233 4.92 14.51 -23.42
N ASP A 234 4.98 14.41 -22.09
CA ASP A 234 5.21 15.54 -21.18
C ASP A 234 6.40 15.21 -20.24
N PRO A 235 7.60 15.78 -20.48
CA PRO A 235 8.84 15.42 -19.78
C PRO A 235 8.87 15.79 -18.29
#